data_AF-A0A0D0SB84-F1
#
_entry.id   AF-A0A0D0SB84-F1
#
_cell.length_a   1.000
_cell.length_b   1.000
_cell.length_c   1.000
_cell.angle_alpha   90.00
_cell.angle_beta   90.00
_cell.angle_gamma   90.00
#
_symmetry.space_group_name_H-M   'P 1'
#
loop_
_entity.id
_entity.type
_entity.pdbx_description
1 polymer ?
#
loop_
_entity_poly.entity_id
_entity_poly.type
_entity_poly.pdbx_seq_one_letter_code
_entity_poly.pdbx_strand_id
1 'polypeptide(L)' 'MNEITLQELAKLKRSEYILVDIRDDMSFNYGHIPGAINIPVAELSEKLPSSEGKN' A
#
# COMPACT_ATOMS: atom_id res chain seq x y z
N MET A 1 -4.50 13.08 8.95
CA MET A 1 -4.07 11.78 8.40
C MET A 1 -5.02 10.74 8.96
N ASN A 2 -5.60 9.87 8.12
CA ASN A 2 -6.40 8.75 8.61
C ASN A 2 -5.45 7.58 8.83
N GLU A 3 -5.08 7.35 10.09
CA GLU A 3 -4.19 6.26 10.49
C GLU A 3 -4.99 5.20 11.25
N ILE A 4 -4.56 3.95 11.15
CA ILE A 4 -5.11 2.84 11.92
C ILE A 4 -3.98 2.03 12.54
N THR A 5 -4.26 1.41 13.68
CA THR A 5 -3.39 0.46 14.35
C THR A 5 -3.50 -0.95 13.73
N LEU A 6 -2.56 -1.83 14.06
CA LEU A 6 -2.64 -3.25 13.66
C LEU A 6 -3.87 -3.94 14.25
N GLN A 7 -4.28 -3.57 15.47
CA GLN A 7 -5.45 -4.14 16.13
C GLN A 7 -6.75 -3.73 15.44
N GLU A 8 -6.81 -2.52 14.88
CA GLU A 8 -7.95 -2.05 14.08
C GLU A 8 -7.97 -2.71 12.70
N LEU A 9 -6.81 -2.82 12.04
CA LEU A 9 -6.69 -3.56 10.78
C LEU A 9 -7.20 -5.01 10.91
N ALA A 10 -6.90 -5.67 12.03
CA ALA A 10 -7.35 -7.05 12.29
C ALA A 10 -8.88 -7.19 12.44
N LYS A 11 -9.61 -6.09 12.70
CA LYS A 11 -11.07 -6.08 12.82
C LYS A 11 -11.79 -5.85 11.47
N LEU A 12 -11.07 -5.37 10.46
CA LEU A 12 -11.62 -5.10 9.13
C LEU A 12 -11.78 -6.39 8.34
N LYS A 13 -12.84 -6.50 7.52
CA LYS A 13 -12.99 -7.64 6.62
C LYS A 13 -12.08 -7.46 5.42
N ARG A 14 -11.43 -8.53 4.96
CA ARG A 14 -10.53 -8.51 3.79
C ARG A 14 -11.20 -8.04 2.49
N SER A 15 -12.52 -8.13 2.39
CA SER A 15 -13.29 -7.62 1.25
C SER A 15 -13.49 -6.10 1.26
N GLU A 16 -13.20 -5.43 2.39
CA GLU A 16 -13.46 -3.99 2.57
C GLU A 16 -12.25 -3.12 2.24
N TYR A 17 -11.08 -3.72 1.99
CA TYR A 17 -9.85 -2.98 1.75
C TYR A 17 -8.86 -3.72 0.86
N ILE A 18 -7.93 -2.96 0.30
CA ILE A 18 -6.71 -3.45 -0.33
C ILE A 18 -5.55 -3.00 0.53
N LEU A 19 -4.67 -3.92 0.89
CA LEU A 19 -3.44 -3.60 1.63
C LEU A 19 -2.29 -3.48 0.64
N VAL A 20 -1.69 -2.29 0.58
CA VAL A 20 -0.56 -2.01 -0.31
C VAL A 20 0.69 -1.81 0.53
N ASP A 21 1.74 -2.56 0.21
CA ASP A 21 3.07 -2.41 0.80
C ASP A 21 3.96 -1.69 -0.21
N ILE A 22 4.37 -0.46 0.13
CA ILE A 22 5.11 0.45 -0.75
C ILE A 22 6.64 0.33 -0.61
N ARG A 23 7.11 -0.62 0.21
CA ARG A 23 8.55 -0.90 0.38
C ARG A 23 9.11 -1.59 -0.86
N ASP A 24 10.44 -1.69 -0.92
CA ASP A 24 11.14 -2.45 -1.95
C ASP A 24 10.85 -3.96 -1.87
N ASP A 25 11.11 -4.66 -2.99
CA ASP A 25 10.85 -6.10 -3.14
C ASP A 25 11.58 -6.94 -2.09
N MET A 26 12.80 -6.56 -1.72
CA MET A 26 13.62 -7.32 -0.76
C MET A 26 12.98 -7.27 0.62
N SER A 27 12.56 -6.09 1.06
CA SER A 27 11.85 -5.86 2.32
C SER A 27 10.50 -6.60 2.36
N PHE A 28 9.76 -6.61 1.26
CA PHE A 28 8.49 -7.32 1.16
C PHE A 28 8.68 -8.84 1.23
N ASN A 29 9.66 -9.38 0.49
CA ASN A 29 9.97 -10.80 0.44
C ASN A 29 10.55 -11.33 1.75
N TYR A 30 11.30 -10.51 2.50
CA TYR A 30 11.77 -10.86 3.83
C TYR A 30 10.61 -11.07 4.81
N GLY A 31 9.55 -10.27 4.70
CA GLY A 31 8.34 -10.42 5.48
C GLY A 31 7.34 -9.29 5.27
N HIS A 32 6.07 -9.66 5.15
CA HIS A 32 4.96 -8.72 4.95
C HIS A 32 3.68 -9.23 5.60
N ILE A 33 2.70 -8.35 5.73
CA ILE A 33 1.37 -8.70 6.27
C ILE A 33 0.64 -9.58 5.23
N PRO A 34 0.10 -10.75 5.61
CA PRO A 34 -0.59 -11.63 4.66
C PRO A 34 -1.71 -10.92 3.89
N GLY A 35 -1.74 -11.16 2.58
CA GLY A 35 -2.68 -10.54 1.64
C GLY A 35 -2.32 -9.12 1.20
N ALA A 36 -1.17 -8.58 1.61
CA ALA A 36 -0.64 -7.34 1.06
C ALA A 36 -0.19 -7.53 -0.41
N ILE A 37 -0.37 -6.50 -1.21
CA ILE A 37 0.15 -6.39 -2.58
C ILE A 37 1.35 -5.46 -2.54
N ASN A 38 2.49 -5.90 -3.05
CA ASN A 38 3.68 -5.05 -3.13
C ASN A 38 3.60 -4.14 -4.37
N ILE A 39 3.69 -2.83 -4.14
CA ILE A 39 3.81 -1.81 -5.19
C ILE A 39 4.87 -0.83 -4.72
N PRO A 40 6.17 -1.09 -5.01
CA PRO A 40 7.25 -0.25 -4.55
C PRO A 40 7.04 1.21 -4.95
N VAL A 41 7.23 2.13 -4.01
CA VAL A 41 6.99 3.57 -4.25
C VAL A 41 7.81 4.12 -5.41
N ALA A 42 9.00 3.56 -5.66
CA ALA A 42 9.86 3.92 -6.78
C ALA A 42 9.19 3.68 -8.15
N GLU A 43 8.32 2.68 -8.27
CA GLU A 43 7.56 2.42 -9.49
C GLU A 43 6.30 3.28 -9.60
N LEU A 44 5.82 3.81 -8.47
CA LEU A 44 4.58 4.57 -8.42
C LEU A 44 4.74 5.95 -9.08
N SER A 45 5.92 6.57 -8.96
CA SER A 45 6.25 7.82 -9.65
C SER A 45 6.24 7.70 -11.17
N GLU A 46 6.48 6.51 -11.72
CA GLU A 46 6.46 6.27 -13.17
C GLU A 46 5.05 5.93 -13.68
N LYS A 47 4.18 5.40 -12.82
CA LYS A 47 2.86 4.88 -13.19
C LYS A 47 1.69 5.84 -12.86
N LEU A 48 1.90 6.81 -11.97
CA LEU A 48 0.89 7.81 -11.70
C LEU A 48 0.92 8.87 -12.81
N PRO A 49 -0.23 9.17 -13.46
CA PRO A 49 -0.29 10.29 -14.38
C PRO A 49 0.13 11.54 -13.60
N SER A 50 1.09 12.29 -14.13
CA SER A 50 1.48 13.58 -13.58
C SER A 50 0.19 14.39 -13.43
N SER A 51 -0.21 14.66 -12.18
CA SER A 51 -1.31 15.58 -11.90
C SER A 51 -0.82 17.00 -12.17
N GLU A 52 -0.46 17.29 -13.42
CA GLU A 52 -0.40 18.67 -13.87
C GLU A 52 -1.82 19.17 -13.98
N GLY A 53 -2.08 20.22 -13.21
CA GLY A 53 -3.40 20.72 -12.87
C GLY A 53 -4.32 20.92 -14.08
N LYS A 54 -5.55 20.45 -13.94
CA LYS A 54 -6.68 21.13 -14.56
C LYS A 54 -7.45 21.84 -13.46
N ASN A 55 -7.21 23.16 -13.41
CA ASN A 55 -8.08 24.14 -12.75
C ASN A 55 -9.54 23.97 -13.22
#